data_AF-A0A9P7T915-F1
#
_entry.id   AF-A0A9P7T915-F1
#
_cell.length_a   1.000
_cell.length_b   1.000
_cell.length_c   1.000
_cell.angle_alpha   90.00
_cell.angle_beta   90.00
_cell.angle_gamma   90.00
#
_symmetry.space_group_name_H-M   'P 1'
#
loop_
_entity.id
_entity.type
_entity.pdbx_description
1 polymer ?
#
loop_
_entity_poly.entity_id
_entity_poly.type
_entity_poly.pdbx_seq_one_letter_code
_entity_poly.pdbx_strand_id
1 'polypeptide(L)'
;MKGIEYLRAQVPDGYSIEVLQTTDERALHLDATFLPLRLGLAVYNPDRVTKEELRSHAFFTDWDLHPCPIKPNPRGLCSPPMYMCSPWLVLNTLSLDEKKIFIEEQDVEFANWLEEEFGMEPIMLPFQNVNCLGGSFHCATVDLVRE
;
A
#
# COMPACT_ATOMS: atom_id res chain seq x y z
N MET A 1 -12.83 5.14 -18.76
CA MET A 1 -13.57 4.70 -17.56
C MET A 1 -14.39 3.42 -17.70
N LYS A 2 -14.54 2.82 -18.90
CA LYS A 2 -15.35 1.59 -19.10
C LYS A 2 -15.01 0.42 -18.16
N GLY A 3 -13.75 0.25 -17.78
CA GLY A 3 -13.35 -0.80 -16.82
C GLY A 3 -13.93 -0.59 -15.42
N ILE A 4 -13.96 0.65 -14.94
CA ILE A 4 -14.54 1.00 -13.63
C ILE A 4 -16.06 0.83 -13.68
N GLU A 5 -16.71 1.26 -14.77
CA GLU A 5 -18.15 1.08 -14.98
C GLU A 5 -18.54 -0.41 -15.01
N TYR A 6 -17.71 -1.24 -15.66
CA TYR A 6 -17.89 -2.68 -15.65
C TYR A 6 -17.80 -3.26 -14.24
N LEU A 7 -16.75 -2.93 -13.48
CA LEU A 7 -16.62 -3.41 -12.10
C LEU A 7 -17.80 -2.96 -11.22
N ARG A 8 -18.26 -1.71 -11.35
CA ARG A 8 -19.44 -1.19 -10.63
C ARG A 8 -20.70 -2.00 -10.90
N ALA A 9 -20.83 -2.54 -12.11
CA ALA A 9 -21.96 -3.38 -12.51
C ALA A 9 -21.81 -4.86 -12.10
N GLN A 10 -20.63 -5.28 -11.64
CA GLN A 10 -20.33 -6.68 -11.29
C GLN A 10 -20.14 -6.92 -9.80
N VAL A 11 -19.80 -5.90 -9.01
CA VAL A 11 -19.70 -6.05 -7.56
C VAL A 11 -21.07 -6.41 -6.95
N PRO A 12 -21.12 -7.30 -5.94
CA PRO A 12 -22.37 -7.70 -5.31
C PRO A 12 -23.07 -6.55 -4.58
N ASP A 13 -24.36 -6.74 -4.28
CA ASP A 13 -25.11 -5.83 -3.40
C ASP A 13 -24.40 -5.66 -2.05
N GLY A 14 -24.33 -4.41 -1.57
CA GLY A 14 -23.60 -4.04 -0.36
C GLY A 14 -22.16 -3.56 -0.59
N TYR A 15 -21.64 -3.69 -1.81
CA TYR A 15 -20.34 -3.14 -2.21
C TYR A 15 -20.52 -1.89 -3.09
N SER A 16 -19.56 -0.98 -3.02
CA SER A 16 -19.49 0.20 -3.88
C SER A 16 -18.05 0.43 -4.34
N ILE A 17 -17.89 1.11 -5.48
CA ILE A 17 -16.56 1.43 -6.03
C ILE A 17 -16.38 2.95 -6.07
N GLU A 18 -15.52 3.40 -5.17
CA GLU A 18 -14.99 4.75 -5.10
C GLU A 18 -13.71 4.87 -5.95
N VAL A 19 -13.49 6.03 -6.56
CA VAL A 19 -12.33 6.27 -7.42
C VAL A 19 -11.52 7.42 -6.85
N LEU A 20 -10.33 7.11 -6.36
CA LEU A 20 -9.35 8.09 -5.89
C LEU A 20 -8.65 8.77 -7.07
N GLN A 21 -8.53 10.09 -7.00
CA GLN A 21 -7.68 10.87 -7.91
C GLN A 21 -6.24 10.92 -7.37
N THR A 22 -5.32 10.29 -8.09
CA THR A 22 -3.89 10.30 -7.72
C THR A 22 -3.14 11.34 -8.55
N THR A 23 -2.09 11.91 -7.97
CA THR A 23 -1.16 12.84 -8.65
C THR A 23 -0.08 12.11 -9.47
N ASP A 24 0.03 10.77 -9.36
CA ASP A 24 1.00 9.98 -10.12
C ASP A 24 0.53 9.72 -11.56
N GLU A 25 1.08 10.48 -12.51
CA GLU A 25 0.82 10.30 -13.94
C GLU A 25 1.29 8.95 -14.51
N ARG A 26 2.12 8.23 -13.76
CA ARG A 26 2.64 6.89 -14.11
C ARG A 26 2.01 5.80 -13.24
N ALA A 27 0.93 6.11 -12.52
CA ALA A 27 0.21 5.13 -11.72
C ALA A 27 -0.24 3.96 -12.60
N LEU A 28 0.22 2.76 -12.23
CA LEU A 28 -0.26 1.51 -12.80
C LEU A 28 -1.18 0.81 -11.79
N HIS A 29 -0.72 0.70 -10.53
CA HIS A 29 -1.44 0.06 -9.43
C HIS A 29 -1.56 1.02 -8.21
N LEU A 30 -2.54 0.77 -7.35
CA LEU A 30 -2.85 1.60 -6.17
C LEU A 30 -2.09 1.18 -4.91
N ASP A 31 -1.53 -0.02 -4.89
CA ASP A 31 -0.94 -0.72 -3.74
C ASP A 31 0.48 -0.27 -3.36
N ALA A 32 0.97 0.80 -3.98
CA ALA A 32 2.11 1.60 -3.51
C ALA A 32 1.72 3.07 -3.27
N THR A 33 0.41 3.34 -3.21
CA THR A 33 -0.18 4.66 -2.98
C THR A 33 -1.04 4.67 -1.73
N PHE A 34 -1.82 3.62 -1.49
CA PHE A 34 -2.70 3.50 -0.34
C PHE A 34 -2.61 2.10 0.27
N LEU A 35 -2.30 2.03 1.56
CA LEU A 35 -2.12 0.81 2.34
C LEU A 35 -3.06 0.82 3.55
N PRO A 36 -4.23 0.16 3.45
CA PRO A 36 -5.02 -0.18 4.63
C PRO A 36 -4.21 -1.14 5.51
N LEU A 37 -3.92 -0.75 6.76
CA LEU A 37 -3.23 -1.62 7.71
C LEU A 37 -4.22 -2.57 8.38
N ARG A 38 -5.34 -2.00 8.82
CA ARG A 38 -6.44 -2.67 9.50
C ARG A 38 -7.73 -1.82 9.41
N LEU A 39 -8.85 -2.32 9.93
CA LEU A 39 -10.11 -1.58 9.87
C LEU A 39 -9.98 -0.21 10.54
N GLY A 40 -10.23 0.86 9.76
CA GLY A 40 -10.19 2.23 10.26
C GLY A 40 -8.79 2.84 10.36
N LEU A 41 -7.73 2.17 9.87
CA LEU A 41 -6.37 2.72 9.85
C LEU A 41 -5.69 2.45 8.50
N ALA A 42 -5.24 3.52 7.84
CA ALA A 42 -4.47 3.41 6.60
C ALA A 42 -3.29 4.38 6.55
N VAL A 43 -2.26 3.93 5.84
CA VAL A 43 -1.09 4.73 5.47
C VAL A 43 -1.19 5.05 3.98
N TYR A 44 -0.83 6.28 3.60
CA TYR A 44 -0.84 6.68 2.20
C TYR A 44 0.49 7.34 1.79
N ASN A 45 0.77 7.28 0.49
CA ASN A 45 1.91 7.93 -0.12
C ASN A 45 1.61 9.42 -0.35
N PRO A 46 2.24 10.35 0.39
CA PRO A 46 1.93 11.77 0.27
C PRO A 46 2.38 12.39 -1.06
N ASP A 47 3.26 11.72 -1.82
CA ASP A 47 3.66 12.20 -3.15
C ASP A 47 2.59 11.87 -4.23
N ARG A 48 1.68 10.92 -3.94
CA ARG A 48 0.73 10.37 -4.92
C ARG A 48 -0.74 10.65 -4.62
N VAL A 49 -1.09 10.92 -3.37
CA VAL A 49 -2.46 11.26 -2.98
C VAL A 49 -2.44 12.21 -1.78
N THR A 50 -3.34 13.18 -1.79
CA THR A 50 -3.46 14.15 -0.70
C THR A 50 -4.45 13.69 0.35
N LYS A 51 -4.32 14.23 1.57
CA LYS A 51 -5.30 13.98 2.63
C LYS A 51 -6.67 14.51 2.26
N GLU A 52 -6.72 15.65 1.58
CA GLU A 52 -7.95 16.29 1.12
C GLU A 52 -8.71 15.40 0.13
N GLU A 53 -8.00 14.77 -0.81
CA GLU A 53 -8.60 13.81 -1.75
C GLU A 53 -9.20 12.63 -0.99
N LEU A 54 -8.44 12.00 -0.10
CA LEU A 54 -8.94 10.88 0.71
C LEU A 54 -10.17 11.29 1.54
N ARG A 55 -10.16 12.49 2.14
CA ARG A 55 -11.27 13.00 2.95
C ARG A 55 -12.47 13.47 2.11
N SER A 56 -12.35 13.55 0.79
CA SER A 56 -13.49 13.81 -0.09
C SER A 56 -14.45 12.61 -0.18
N HIS A 57 -13.98 11.40 0.16
CA HIS A 57 -14.80 10.20 0.20
C HIS A 57 -15.36 9.95 1.61
N ALA A 58 -16.69 9.91 1.72
CA ALA A 58 -17.40 9.75 2.99
C ALA A 58 -16.98 8.48 3.77
N PHE A 59 -16.58 7.42 3.07
CA PHE A 59 -16.10 6.17 3.67
C PHE A 59 -14.91 6.38 4.63
N PHE A 60 -14.03 7.34 4.32
CA PHE A 60 -12.84 7.59 5.13
C PHE A 60 -13.09 8.57 6.29
N THR A 61 -14.34 8.95 6.58
CA THR A 61 -14.64 9.91 7.65
C THR A 61 -14.09 9.46 9.01
N ASP A 62 -14.33 8.20 9.37
CA ASP A 62 -13.93 7.63 10.66
C ASP A 62 -12.56 6.93 10.62
N TRP A 63 -11.89 6.94 9.46
CA TRP A 63 -10.57 6.34 9.32
C TRP A 63 -9.49 7.27 9.86
N ASP A 64 -8.53 6.69 10.55
CA ASP A 64 -7.26 7.33 10.84
C ASP A 64 -6.33 7.17 9.62
N LEU A 65 -5.93 8.31 9.04
CA LEU A 65 -5.21 8.36 7.76
C LEU A 65 -3.87 9.05 7.97
N HIS A 66 -2.80 8.30 7.82
CA HIS A 66 -1.44 8.76 8.06
C HIS A 66 -0.63 8.87 6.76
N PRO A 67 -0.03 10.04 6.46
CA PRO A 67 0.96 10.09 5.40
C PRO A 67 2.17 9.27 5.83
N CYS A 68 2.71 8.44 4.92
CA CYS A 68 3.99 7.79 5.17
C CYS A 68 5.07 8.88 5.31
N PRO A 69 5.74 9.00 6.47
CA PRO A 69 6.72 10.06 6.69
C PRO A 69 8.05 9.77 5.99
N ILE A 70 8.26 8.52 5.58
CA ILE A 70 9.50 8.03 5.03
C ILE A 70 9.51 8.26 3.54
N LYS A 71 10.57 8.91 3.05
CA LYS A 71 10.85 9.00 1.62
C LYS A 71 11.83 7.88 1.25
N PRO A 72 11.37 6.81 0.59
CA PRO A 72 12.22 5.66 0.30
C PRO A 72 13.32 6.07 -0.68
N ASN A 73 14.57 5.83 -0.29
CA ASN A 73 15.70 6.03 -1.17
C ASN A 73 15.77 4.90 -2.21
N PRO A 74 16.32 5.17 -3.40
CA PRO A 74 16.70 4.10 -4.32
C PRO A 74 17.58 3.08 -3.60
N ARG A 75 17.33 1.79 -3.83
CA ARG A 75 18.15 0.72 -3.27
C ARG A 75 19.61 0.90 -3.72
N GLY A 76 20.56 0.55 -2.84
CA GLY A 76 21.99 0.79 -3.08
C GLY A 76 22.52 0.06 -4.32
N LEU A 77 23.68 0.47 -4.83
CA LEU A 77 24.29 0.00 -6.09
C LEU A 77 24.45 -1.53 -6.21
N CYS A 78 24.54 -2.25 -5.09
CA CYS A 78 24.66 -3.71 -5.05
C CYS A 78 23.30 -4.44 -4.99
N SER A 79 22.18 -3.71 -4.98
CA SER A 79 20.84 -4.28 -4.88
C SER A 79 20.28 -4.60 -6.26
N PRO A 80 19.32 -5.54 -6.36
CA PRO A 80 18.62 -5.80 -7.62
C PRO A 80 17.98 -4.53 -8.18
N PRO A 81 18.01 -4.32 -9.51
CA PRO A 81 17.38 -3.17 -10.15
C PRO A 81 15.86 -3.21 -10.00
N MET A 82 15.20 -2.04 -9.93
CA MET A 82 13.73 -1.93 -9.93
C MET A 82 13.24 -1.53 -11.33
N TYR A 83 12.99 -2.51 -12.22
CA TYR A 83 12.69 -2.24 -13.63
C TYR A 83 11.31 -1.59 -13.86
N MET A 84 10.30 -2.01 -13.11
CA MET A 84 8.91 -1.59 -13.31
C MET A 84 8.30 -0.92 -12.07
N CYS A 85 9.12 -0.56 -11.09
CA CYS A 85 8.65 -0.08 -9.80
C CYS A 85 9.47 1.09 -9.27
N SER A 86 8.82 1.85 -8.39
CA SER A 86 9.43 2.93 -7.63
C SER A 86 9.92 2.43 -6.27
N PRO A 87 10.83 3.16 -5.60
CA PRO A 87 11.18 2.92 -4.19
C PRO A 87 9.97 2.88 -3.24
N TRP A 88 8.82 3.45 -3.63
CA TRP A 88 7.54 3.36 -2.91
C TRP A 88 6.96 1.95 -2.73
N LEU A 89 7.63 0.89 -3.22
CA LEU A 89 7.31 -0.50 -2.85
C LEU A 89 7.38 -0.78 -1.34
N VAL A 90 7.96 0.14 -0.55
CA VAL A 90 7.89 0.11 0.92
C VAL A 90 6.44 0.01 1.45
N LEU A 91 5.45 0.55 0.72
CA LEU A 91 4.03 0.43 1.08
C LEU A 91 3.36 -0.84 0.53
N ASN A 92 4.03 -1.60 -0.33
CA ASN A 92 3.48 -2.80 -0.96
C ASN A 92 3.62 -4.04 -0.05
N THR A 93 3.18 -3.87 1.18
CA THR A 93 3.25 -4.85 2.26
C THR A 93 1.98 -5.68 2.35
N LEU A 94 2.03 -6.81 3.06
CA LEU A 94 0.86 -7.65 3.28
C LEU A 94 0.51 -7.70 4.77
N SER A 95 -0.59 -7.06 5.17
CA SER A 95 -1.19 -7.29 6.50
C SER A 95 -1.74 -8.70 6.57
N LEU A 96 -1.34 -9.45 7.61
CA LEU A 96 -1.80 -10.82 7.87
C LEU A 96 -3.01 -10.83 8.80
N ASP A 97 -2.98 -9.96 9.81
CA ASP A 97 -4.05 -9.71 10.75
C ASP A 97 -4.01 -8.23 11.20
N GLU A 98 -4.77 -7.88 12.23
CA GLU A 98 -4.86 -6.52 12.79
C GLU A 98 -3.53 -5.96 13.35
N LYS A 99 -2.49 -6.80 13.47
CA LYS A 99 -1.16 -6.41 13.99
C LYS A 99 -0.01 -6.82 13.11
N LYS A 100 -0.01 -8.04 12.55
CA LYS A 100 1.13 -8.61 11.84
C LYS A 100 1.14 -8.19 10.39
N ILE A 101 2.32 -7.85 9.89
CA ILE A 101 2.51 -7.36 8.53
C ILE A 101 3.85 -7.83 7.96
N PHE A 102 3.85 -8.33 6.72
CA PHE A 102 5.10 -8.63 6.01
C PHE A 102 5.70 -7.36 5.43
N ILE A 103 6.98 -7.15 5.74
CA ILE A 103 7.77 -6.00 5.26
C ILE A 103 9.10 -6.51 4.71
N GLU A 104 9.62 -5.82 3.71
CA GLU A 104 10.90 -6.16 3.10
C GLU A 104 12.03 -5.90 4.11
N GLU A 105 12.97 -6.83 4.25
CA GLU A 105 13.94 -6.80 5.36
C GLU A 105 14.81 -5.54 5.42
N GLN A 106 15.02 -4.85 4.29
CA GLN A 106 15.80 -3.61 4.25
C GLN A 106 14.97 -2.35 4.53
N ASP A 107 13.64 -2.45 4.63
CA ASP A 107 12.73 -1.34 4.96
C ASP A 107 12.56 -1.15 6.48
N VAL A 108 13.69 -1.17 7.19
CA VAL A 108 13.76 -1.12 8.67
C VAL A 108 13.13 0.16 9.24
N GLU A 109 13.37 1.30 8.59
CA GLU A 109 12.79 2.59 9.03
C GLU A 109 11.26 2.54 9.01
N PHE A 110 10.67 1.92 7.99
CA PHE A 110 9.23 1.78 7.85
C PHE A 110 8.65 0.79 8.85
N ALA A 111 9.33 -0.33 9.06
CA ALA A 111 8.94 -1.31 10.07
C ALA A 111 8.91 -0.70 11.48
N ASN A 112 9.99 -0.01 11.88
CA ASN A 112 10.07 0.64 13.19
C ASN A 112 8.97 1.68 13.38
N TRP A 113 8.71 2.51 12.35
CA TRP A 113 7.65 3.51 12.41
C TRP A 113 6.26 2.88 12.59
N LEU A 114 5.95 1.78 11.88
CA LEU A 114 4.69 1.08 12.05
C LEU A 114 4.53 0.44 13.44
N GLU A 115 5.61 -0.09 13.99
CA GLU A 115 5.63 -0.64 15.35
C GLU A 115 5.40 0.45 16.40
N GLU A 116 6.12 1.57 16.31
CA GLU A 116 6.05 2.67 17.28
C GLU A 116 4.72 3.43 17.24
N GLU A 117 4.22 3.78 16.05
CA GLU A 117 3.02 4.61 15.92
C GLU A 117 1.72 3.81 16.05
N PHE A 118 1.71 2.56 15.57
CA PHE A 118 0.47 1.80 15.43
C PHE A 118 0.46 0.47 16.19
N GLY A 119 1.56 0.10 16.83
CA GLY A 119 1.69 -1.18 17.52
C GLY A 119 1.57 -2.37 16.56
N MET A 120 2.00 -2.20 15.31
CA MET A 120 2.12 -3.31 14.35
C MET A 120 3.28 -4.22 14.75
N GLU A 121 3.25 -5.46 14.27
CA GLU A 121 4.26 -6.49 14.47
C GLU A 121 4.88 -6.85 13.11
N PRO A 122 5.91 -6.09 12.64
CA PRO A 122 6.56 -6.36 11.37
C PRO A 122 7.26 -7.72 11.36
N ILE A 123 6.99 -8.51 10.32
CA ILE A 123 7.73 -9.73 10.02
C ILE A 123 8.61 -9.43 8.81
N MET A 124 9.89 -9.20 9.09
CA MET A 124 10.91 -8.79 8.11
C MET A 124 11.37 -9.99 7.28
N LEU A 125 11.22 -9.91 5.95
CA LEU A 125 11.60 -10.99 5.03
C LEU A 125 12.37 -10.46 3.81
N PRO A 126 13.40 -11.18 3.32
CA PRO A 126 14.14 -10.78 2.12
C PRO A 126 13.24 -10.90 0.89
N PHE A 127 13.01 -9.79 0.19
CA PHE A 127 12.14 -9.79 -1.00
C PHE A 127 12.64 -8.97 -2.20
N GLN A 128 13.81 -8.32 -2.09
CA GLN A 128 14.32 -7.42 -3.14
C GLN A 128 14.49 -8.06 -4.52
N ASN A 129 14.83 -9.35 -4.57
CA ASN A 129 14.94 -10.06 -5.85
C ASN A 129 13.58 -10.19 -6.55
N VAL A 130 12.47 -10.20 -5.82
CA VAL A 130 11.12 -10.19 -6.42
C VAL A 130 10.71 -8.76 -6.75
N ASN A 131 11.12 -7.76 -5.95
CA ASN A 131 10.88 -6.34 -6.25
C ASN A 131 11.36 -5.92 -7.65
N CYS A 132 12.41 -6.57 -8.18
CA CYS A 132 12.88 -6.31 -9.55
C CYS A 132 11.84 -6.61 -10.63
N LEU A 133 10.90 -7.54 -10.35
CA LEU A 133 9.82 -7.95 -11.24
C LEU A 133 8.62 -7.01 -11.20
N GLY A 134 8.63 -6.01 -10.31
CA GLY A 134 7.60 -4.97 -10.28
C GLY A 134 6.56 -5.11 -9.15
N GLY A 135 6.91 -5.73 -8.03
CA GLY A 135 6.00 -5.85 -6.89
C GLY A 135 6.67 -6.42 -5.65
N SER A 136 6.03 -6.23 -4.50
CA SER A 136 6.43 -6.81 -3.21
C SER A 136 5.34 -7.77 -2.71
N PHE A 137 5.22 -8.00 -1.41
CA PHE A 137 4.35 -9.03 -0.83
C PHE A 137 2.89 -8.94 -1.30
N HIS A 138 2.31 -7.73 -1.36
CA HIS A 138 0.93 -7.55 -1.82
C HIS A 138 0.79 -7.95 -3.29
N CYS A 139 1.63 -7.44 -4.18
CA CYS A 139 1.61 -7.81 -5.60
C CYS A 139 1.86 -9.32 -5.84
N ALA A 140 2.62 -9.97 -4.97
CA ALA A 140 3.00 -11.37 -5.11
C ALA A 140 1.95 -12.35 -4.54
N THR A 141 0.87 -11.86 -3.95
CA THR A 141 -0.13 -12.68 -3.25
C THR A 141 -1.56 -12.32 -3.66
N VAL A 142 -2.49 -13.25 -3.40
CA VAL A 142 -3.93 -13.03 -3.50
C VAL A 142 -4.56 -13.72 -2.29
N ASP A 143 -5.19 -12.94 -1.43
CA ASP A 143 -5.85 -13.37 -0.21
C ASP A 143 -7.27 -13.88 -0.51
N LEU A 144 -7.44 -15.20 -0.49
CA LEU A 144 -8.72 -15.83 -0.80
C LEU A 144 -9.66 -15.90 0.41
N VAL A 145 -9.10 -15.94 1.63
CA VAL A 145 -9.84 -16.10 2.89
C VAL A 145 -9.12 -15.31 3.99
N ARG A 146 -9.88 -14.56 4.79
CA ARG A 146 -9.48 -13.91 6.05
C ARG A 146 -10.55 -14.16 7.10
N GLU A 147 -10.12 -14.32 8.36
CA GLU A 147 -11.01 -14.54 9.53
C GLU A 147 -11.31 -13.25 10.27
#